data_AF-A0AAV6JCI4-F1
#
_entry.id   AF-A0AAV6JCI4-F1
#
_cell.length_a   1.000
_cell.length_b   1.000
_cell.length_c   1.000
_cell.angle_alpha   90.00
_cell.angle_beta   90.00
_cell.angle_gamma   90.00
#
_symmetry.space_group_name_H-M   'P 1'
#
loop_
_entity.id
_entity.type
_entity.pdbx_description
1 polymer ?
#
loop_
_entity_poly.entity_id
_entity_poly.type
_entity_poly.pdbx_seq_one_letter_code
_entity_poly.pdbx_strand_id
1 'polypeptide(L)'
;MYSMFFTLSLLSPLLLILCYIINQIFTLPQDTLLYPAHDYKGFTVTTVEEEILYNPRLAKDEETFKNIMRDLDLAYPRMIDVAVPANMVCGLQDVGPIANQFSVLGQMEEIM
;
A
#
# COMPACT_ATOMS: atom_id res chain seq x y z
N MET A 1 16.73 -3.22 27.77
CA MET A 1 15.58 -2.89 26.88
C MET A 1 15.97 -2.22 25.55
N TYR A 2 17.19 -1.69 25.37
CA TYR A 2 17.65 -1.14 24.08
C TYR A 2 18.02 -2.17 22.99
N SER A 3 18.05 -3.46 23.32
CA SER A 3 18.50 -4.53 22.39
C SER A 3 17.45 -4.92 21.34
N MET A 4 16.16 -4.64 21.59
CA MET A 4 15.07 -5.11 20.71
C MET A 4 14.68 -4.10 19.61
N PHE A 5 15.15 -2.86 19.72
CA PHE A 5 14.89 -1.82 18.70
C PHE A 5 15.95 -1.78 17.59
N PHE A 6 17.12 -2.40 17.79
CA PHE A 6 18.21 -2.37 16.82
C PHE A 6 18.14 -3.50 15.78
N THR A 7 17.29 -4.51 15.99
CA THR A 7 17.15 -5.64 15.04
C THR A 7 16.06 -5.39 13.99
N LEU A 8 15.03 -4.59 14.31
CA LEU A 8 13.94 -4.25 13.37
C LEU A 8 14.39 -3.34 12.22
N SER A 9 15.44 -2.53 12.41
CA SER A 9 16.02 -1.68 11.34
C SER A 9 16.81 -2.46 10.29
N LEU A 10 17.07 -3.75 10.52
CA LEU A 10 17.84 -4.63 9.63
C LEU A 10 16.98 -5.68 8.92
N LEU A 11 15.68 -5.80 9.25
CA LEU A 11 14.80 -6.70 8.52
C LEU A 11 14.55 -6.15 7.11
N SER A 12 14.80 -6.98 6.10
CA SER A 12 14.55 -6.58 4.71
C SER A 12 13.06 -6.25 4.51
N PRO A 13 12.71 -5.27 3.65
CA PRO A 13 11.32 -4.93 3.36
C PRO A 13 10.49 -6.14 2.93
N LEU A 14 11.11 -7.09 2.20
CA LEU A 14 10.47 -8.33 1.76
C LEU A 14 10.05 -9.22 2.94
N LEU A 15 10.87 -9.30 3.98
CA LEU A 15 10.56 -10.11 5.15
C LEU A 15 9.42 -9.49 5.98
N LEU A 16 9.36 -8.16 6.05
CA LEU A 16 8.25 -7.46 6.71
C LEU A 16 6.92 -7.74 6.02
N ILE A 17 6.89 -7.73 4.68
CA ILE A 17 5.68 -8.05 3.90
C ILE A 17 5.23 -9.48 4.17
N LEU A 18 6.14 -10.46 4.05
CA LEU A 18 5.80 -11.86 4.27
C LEU A 18 5.31 -12.12 5.69
N CYS A 19 6.00 -11.56 6.68
CA CYS A 19 5.64 -11.69 8.10
C CYS A 19 4.26 -11.09 8.39
N TYR A 20 3.93 -9.92 7.81
CA TYR A 20 2.61 -9.32 7.96
C TYR A 20 1.51 -10.23 7.42
N ILE A 21 1.68 -10.73 6.19
CA ILE A 21 0.67 -11.59 5.54
C ILE A 21 0.42 -12.84 6.38
N ILE A 22 1.48 -13.54 6.79
CA ILE A 22 1.37 -14.79 7.55
C ILE A 22 0.69 -14.57 8.91
N ASN A 23 1.05 -13.50 9.62
CA ASN A 23 0.56 -13.29 10.99
C ASN A 23 -0.79 -12.55 11.07
N GLN A 24 -1.15 -11.77 10.05
CA GLN A 24 -2.35 -10.92 10.08
C GLN A 24 -3.42 -11.34 9.09
N ILE A 25 -3.05 -11.84 7.91
CA ILE A 25 -4.01 -12.20 6.85
C ILE A 25 -4.31 -13.69 6.90
N PHE A 26 -3.28 -14.55 6.94
CA PHE A 26 -3.46 -16.01 6.95
C PHE A 26 -3.95 -16.57 8.28
N THR A 27 -4.04 -15.73 9.32
CA THR A 27 -4.67 -16.06 10.61
C THR A 27 -6.18 -15.83 10.62
N LEU A 28 -6.74 -15.20 9.57
CA LEU A 28 -8.18 -15.00 9.42
C LEU A 28 -8.88 -16.33 9.04
N PRO A 29 -10.20 -16.44 9.24
CA PRO A 29 -10.98 -17.60 8.78
C PRO A 29 -10.78 -17.89 7.29
N GLN A 30 -10.75 -19.17 6.93
CA GLN A 30 -10.47 -19.65 5.57
C GLN A 30 -11.42 -19.09 4.51
N ASP A 31 -12.69 -18.88 4.87
CA ASP A 31 -13.76 -18.34 4.04
C ASP A 31 -13.76 -16.81 3.94
N THR A 32 -12.81 -16.13 4.60
CA THR A 32 -12.70 -14.67 4.56
C THR A 32 -12.40 -14.21 3.13
N LEU A 33 -13.25 -13.35 2.61
CA LEU A 33 -13.06 -12.70 1.31
C LEU A 33 -11.96 -11.64 1.39
N LEU A 34 -11.02 -11.72 0.47
CA LEU A 34 -9.94 -10.77 0.29
C LEU A 34 -10.19 -9.93 -0.97
N TYR A 35 -10.22 -8.61 -0.78
CA TYR A 35 -10.42 -7.64 -1.85
C TYR A 35 -9.11 -6.87 -2.11
N PRO A 36 -8.36 -7.21 -3.17
CA PRO A 36 -7.09 -6.55 -3.46
C PRO A 36 -7.33 -5.14 -4.01
N ALA A 37 -6.41 -4.21 -3.71
CA ALA A 37 -6.45 -2.85 -4.27
C ALA A 37 -6.24 -2.83 -5.79
N HIS A 38 -5.49 -3.81 -6.32
CA HIS A 38 -5.18 -3.93 -7.73
C HIS A 38 -5.23 -5.39 -8.17
N ASP A 39 -5.79 -5.60 -9.36
CA ASP A 39 -5.69 -6.85 -10.11
C ASP A 39 -5.38 -6.52 -11.58
N TYR A 40 -4.57 -7.36 -12.22
CA TYR A 40 -4.13 -7.18 -13.61
C TYR A 40 -4.60 -8.32 -14.52
N LYS A 41 -5.47 -9.22 -14.04
CA LYS A 41 -5.94 -10.43 -14.73
C LYS A 41 -7.48 -10.49 -14.88
N GLY A 42 -8.21 -9.52 -14.33
CA GLY A 42 -9.68 -9.44 -14.34
C GLY A 42 -10.37 -10.09 -13.13
N PHE A 43 -9.63 -10.43 -12.06
CA PHE A 43 -10.21 -10.97 -10.82
C PHE A 43 -10.66 -9.84 -9.89
N THR A 44 -11.72 -10.09 -9.12
CA THR A 44 -12.32 -9.09 -8.22
C THR A 44 -12.26 -9.44 -6.74
N VAL A 45 -12.16 -10.73 -6.40
CA VAL A 45 -12.15 -11.25 -5.02
C VAL A 45 -11.45 -12.62 -5.00
N THR A 46 -10.82 -12.95 -3.89
CA THR A 46 -10.20 -14.26 -3.57
C THR A 46 -10.51 -14.61 -2.11
N THR A 47 -10.19 -15.81 -1.63
CA THR A 47 -10.31 -16.19 -0.21
C THR A 47 -8.96 -16.40 0.46
N VAL A 48 -8.94 -16.39 1.80
CA VAL A 48 -7.73 -16.73 2.56
C VAL A 48 -7.26 -18.15 2.25
N GLU A 49 -8.17 -19.11 2.14
CA GLU A 49 -7.84 -20.49 1.76
C GLU A 49 -7.20 -20.56 0.37
N GLU A 50 -7.78 -19.88 -0.62
CA GLU A 50 -7.27 -19.86 -1.99
C GLU A 50 -5.85 -19.29 -2.05
N GLU A 51 -5.55 -18.21 -1.32
CA GLU A 51 -4.23 -17.60 -1.30
C GLU A 51 -3.18 -18.47 -0.59
N ILE A 52 -3.55 -19.18 0.48
CA ILE A 52 -2.64 -20.10 1.18
C ILE A 52 -2.26 -21.28 0.28
N LEU A 53 -3.23 -21.83 -0.46
CA LEU A 53 -3.03 -23.04 -1.27
C LEU A 53 -2.42 -22.74 -2.64
N TYR A 54 -2.83 -21.66 -3.29
CA TYR A 54 -2.60 -21.45 -4.71
C TYR A 54 -1.73 -20.24 -5.04
N ASN A 55 -1.43 -19.34 -4.09
CA ASN A 55 -0.60 -18.17 -4.41
C ASN A 55 0.82 -18.61 -4.81
N PRO A 56 1.28 -18.29 -6.03
CA PRO A 56 2.55 -18.80 -6.56
C PRO A 56 3.78 -18.28 -5.80
N ARG A 57 3.63 -17.21 -5.03
CA ARG A 57 4.70 -16.58 -4.24
C ARG A 57 4.56 -16.89 -2.75
N LEU A 58 3.36 -16.71 -2.20
CA LEU A 58 3.11 -16.79 -0.76
C LEU A 58 2.95 -18.22 -0.24
N ALA A 59 2.60 -19.18 -1.10
CA ALA A 59 2.55 -20.60 -0.75
C ALA A 59 3.94 -21.27 -0.74
N LYS A 60 5.03 -20.50 -0.86
CA LYS A 60 6.42 -20.97 -0.85
C LYS A 60 7.07 -20.65 0.50
N ASP A 61 8.20 -21.29 0.77
CA ASP A 61 9.02 -20.94 1.93
C ASP A 61 9.61 -19.53 1.81
N GLU A 62 10.05 -18.99 2.95
CA GLU A 62 10.57 -17.62 3.07
C GLU A 62 11.75 -17.34 2.15
N GLU A 63 12.67 -18.30 1.97
CA GLU A 63 13.86 -18.11 1.15
C GLU A 63 13.49 -18.07 -0.33
N THR A 64 12.65 -19.01 -0.77
CA THR A 64 12.09 -19.02 -2.12
C THR A 64 11.32 -17.74 -2.42
N PHE A 65 10.49 -17.26 -1.49
CA PHE A 65 9.77 -15.99 -1.65
C PHE A 65 10.73 -14.81 -1.86
N LYS A 66 11.78 -14.71 -1.02
CA LYS A 66 12.77 -13.63 -1.14
C LYS A 66 13.52 -13.66 -2.47
N ASN A 67 13.89 -14.85 -2.95
CA ASN A 67 14.57 -15.02 -4.22
C ASN A 67 13.67 -14.64 -5.39
N ILE A 68 12.43 -15.15 -5.42
CA ILE A 68 11.44 -14.77 -6.45
C ILE A 68 11.26 -13.25 -6.49
N MET A 69 11.07 -12.61 -5.34
CA MET A 69 10.81 -11.16 -5.27
C MET A 69 12.02 -10.30 -5.64
N ARG A 70 13.25 -10.78 -5.40
CA ARG A 70 14.49 -10.09 -5.79
C ARG A 70 14.72 -10.17 -7.30
N ASP A 71 14.35 -11.29 -7.91
CA ASP A 71 14.64 -11.58 -9.31
C ASP A 71 13.55 -11.05 -10.28
N LEU A 72 12.55 -10.32 -9.78
CA LEU A 72 11.53 -9.69 -10.63
C LEU A 72 12.15 -8.52 -11.42
N ASP A 73 12.23 -8.67 -12.73
CA ASP A 73 12.63 -7.59 -13.65
C ASP A 73 11.45 -6.64 -13.91
N LEU A 74 11.20 -5.74 -12.94
CA LEU A 74 10.11 -4.77 -13.01
C LEU A 74 10.65 -3.40 -13.45
N ALA A 75 9.96 -2.80 -14.41
CA ALA A 75 10.20 -1.41 -14.77
C ALA A 75 9.93 -0.46 -13.59
N TYR A 76 10.62 0.67 -13.60
CA TYR A 76 10.39 1.74 -12.63
C TYR A 76 8.90 2.16 -12.64
N PRO A 77 8.22 2.24 -11.48
CA PRO A 77 6.78 2.49 -11.46
C PRO A 77 6.44 3.87 -12.03
N ARG A 78 5.62 3.89 -13.08
CA ARG A 78 5.41 5.08 -13.94
C ARG A 78 4.95 6.36 -13.23
N MET A 79 4.25 6.25 -12.11
CA MET A 79 3.63 7.39 -11.41
C MET A 79 4.21 7.63 -10.01
N ILE A 80 5.26 6.91 -9.59
CA ILE A 80 5.73 6.96 -8.19
C ILE A 80 6.20 8.36 -7.76
N ASP A 81 6.91 9.07 -8.63
CA ASP A 81 7.45 10.42 -8.36
C ASP A 81 6.36 11.49 -8.20
N VAL A 82 5.15 11.22 -8.69
CA VAL A 82 4.00 12.12 -8.57
C VAL A 82 3.07 11.66 -7.46
N ALA A 83 2.73 10.37 -7.45
CA ALA A 83 1.76 9.79 -6.53
C ALA A 83 2.27 9.78 -5.09
N VAL A 84 3.55 9.46 -4.85
CA VAL A 84 4.08 9.41 -3.48
C VAL A 84 4.07 10.79 -2.84
N PRO A 85 4.66 11.86 -3.42
CA PRO A 85 4.59 13.19 -2.81
C PRO A 85 3.16 13.68 -2.59
N ALA A 86 2.25 13.45 -3.54
CA ALA A 86 0.85 13.84 -3.39
C ALA A 86 0.17 13.09 -2.23
N ASN A 87 0.38 11.77 -2.11
CA ASN A 87 -0.23 10.96 -1.06
C ASN A 87 0.31 11.30 0.33
N MET A 88 1.56 11.77 0.44
CA MET A 88 2.16 12.23 1.69
C MET A 88 1.47 13.47 2.27
N VAL A 89 0.77 14.23 1.44
CA VAL A 89 -0.06 15.39 1.83
C VAL A 89 -1.56 15.11 1.66
N CYS A 90 -1.97 13.85 1.78
CA CYS A 90 -3.36 13.40 1.66
C CYS A 90 -4.03 13.78 0.31
N GLY A 91 -3.25 13.89 -0.76
CA GLY A 91 -3.74 14.25 -2.09
C GLY A 91 -4.07 15.74 -2.25
N LEU A 92 -3.72 16.58 -1.28
CA LEU A 92 -3.86 18.03 -1.40
C LEU A 92 -2.90 18.52 -2.49
N GLN A 93 -3.47 19.22 -3.46
CA GLN A 93 -2.71 19.94 -4.47
C GLN A 93 -2.82 21.42 -4.15
N ASP A 94 -1.72 22.15 -4.31
CA ASP A 94 -1.76 23.60 -4.27
C ASP A 94 -2.64 24.09 -5.43
N VAL A 95 -3.91 24.36 -5.12
CA VAL A 95 -4.78 25.14 -5.99
C VAL A 95 -4.13 26.51 -6.05
N GLY A 96 -3.62 26.87 -7.24
CA GLY A 96 -3.08 28.20 -7.50
C GLY A 96 -4.08 29.31 -7.14
N PRO A 97 -3.75 30.59 -7.39
CA PRO A 97 -4.45 31.75 -6.83
C PRO A 97 -5.95 31.94 -7.19
N ILE A 98 -6.60 30.96 -7.81
CA ILE A 98 -8.04 30.93 -8.08
C ILE A 98 -8.86 30.66 -6.80
N ALA A 99 -8.27 30.04 -5.77
CA ALA A 99 -8.95 29.83 -4.48
C ALA A 99 -9.17 31.13 -3.66
N ASN A 100 -8.51 32.24 -4.02
CA ASN A 100 -8.71 33.54 -3.37
C ASN A 100 -9.90 34.34 -3.92
N GLN A 101 -10.68 33.80 -4.86
CA GLN A 101 -11.85 34.52 -5.37
C GLN A 101 -13.12 34.32 -4.52
N PHE A 102 -13.15 33.30 -3.66
CA PHE A 102 -14.26 33.09 -2.71
C PHE A 102 -14.18 34.02 -1.49
N SER A 103 -13.01 34.56 -1.13
CA SER A 103 -12.90 35.54 -0.03
C SER A 103 -13.40 36.94 -0.40
N VAL A 104 -13.60 37.24 -1.70
CA VAL A 104 -14.16 38.52 -2.15
C VAL A 104 -15.69 38.56 -1.98
N LEU A 105 -16.37 37.41 -1.98
CA LEU A 105 -17.82 37.35 -1.73
C LEU A 105 -18.18 37.58 -0.25
N GLY A 106 -17.23 37.39 0.67
CA GLY A 106 -17.41 37.65 2.11
C GLY A 106 -17.32 39.13 2.50
N GLN A 107 -16.99 40.04 1.57
CA GLN A 107 -16.90 41.48 1.84
C GLN A 107 -18.15 42.26 1.41
N MET A 108 -19.21 41.59 0.95
CA MET A 108 -20.46 42.25 0.53
C MET A 108 -21.58 42.22 1.59
N GLU A 109 -21.31 41.78 2.82
CA GLU A 109 -22.28 41.85 3.94
C GLU A 109 -22.09 43.04 4.90
N GLU A 110 -21.12 43.94 4.64
CA GLU A 110 -20.89 45.14 5.46
C GLU A 110 -21.51 46.44 4.90
N ILE A 111 -22.43 46.32 3.92
CA ILE A 111 -23.21 47.46 3.40
C ILE A 111 -24.71 47.13 3.45
N MET A 112 -25.23 46.98 4.68
CA MET A 112 -26.60 47.38 5.05
C MET A 112 -26.63 47.74 6.54
#